data_AF-A0A5E6N8Q6-F1
#
_entry.id   AF-A0A5E6N8Q6-F1
#
_cell.length_a   1.000
_cell.length_b   1.000
_cell.length_c   1.000
_cell.angle_alpha   90.00
_cell.angle_beta   90.00
_cell.angle_gamma   90.00
#
_symmetry.space_group_name_H-M   'P 1'
#
loop_
_entity.id
_entity.type
_entity.pdbx_description
1 polymer ?
#
loop_
_entity_poly.entity_id
_entity_poly.type
_entity_poly.pdbx_seq_one_letter_code
_entity_poly.pdbx_strand_id
1 'polypeptide(L)'
;MNNFINSWLRPDIQAINAYHVPASDNMIKLDAMESPFPLPDELIGQYLAYLADSELNRYPNPSAIELQQTLRELMGIPNDLVCY
;
A
#
# COMPACT_ATOMS: atom_id res chain seq x y z
N MET A 1 34.88 9.42 -18.16
CA MET A 1 34.44 8.22 -17.42
C MET A 1 33.02 7.90 -17.88
N ASN A 2 32.86 6.99 -18.86
CA ASN A 2 31.53 6.54 -19.29
C ASN A 2 31.06 5.46 -18.33
N ASN A 3 29.92 5.67 -17.68
CA ASN A 3 29.24 4.68 -16.86
C ASN A 3 27.80 4.51 -17.35
N PHE A 4 27.13 3.46 -16.88
CA PHE A 4 25.73 3.19 -17.26
C PHE A 4 24.82 4.41 -17.03
N ILE A 5 24.99 5.08 -15.89
CA ILE A 5 24.18 6.22 -15.47
C ILE A 5 24.24 7.34 -16.51
N ASN A 6 25.44 7.76 -16.91
CA ASN A 6 25.61 8.90 -17.82
C ASN A 6 25.32 8.56 -19.29
N SER A 7 25.36 7.28 -19.67
CA SER A 7 25.26 6.85 -21.08
C SER A 7 23.91 6.23 -21.46
N TRP A 8 23.17 5.65 -20.50
CA TRP A 8 21.98 4.85 -20.81
C TRP A 8 20.77 5.16 -19.93
N LEU A 9 20.95 5.83 -18.78
CA LEU A 9 19.81 6.23 -17.96
C LEU A 9 19.06 7.38 -18.63
N ARG A 10 17.73 7.30 -18.69
CA ARG A 10 16.89 8.33 -19.34
C ARG A 10 17.08 9.69 -18.64
N PRO A 11 17.21 10.81 -19.37
CA PRO A 11 17.54 12.11 -18.76
C PRO A 11 16.53 12.60 -17.71
N ASP A 12 15.24 12.30 -17.88
CA ASP A 12 14.21 12.60 -16.90
C ASP A 12 14.39 11.80 -15.61
N ILE A 13 14.77 10.51 -15.68
CA ILE A 13 15.07 9.68 -14.51
C ILE A 13 16.31 10.21 -13.78
N GLN A 14 17.34 10.66 -14.53
CA GLN A 14 18.52 11.31 -13.93
C GLN A 14 18.15 12.60 -13.18
N ALA A 15 17.10 13.29 -13.61
CA ALA A 15 16.62 14.53 -12.99
C ALA A 15 15.61 14.32 -11.85
N ILE A 16 15.11 13.09 -11.65
CA ILE A 16 14.21 12.79 -10.52
C ILE A 16 15.00 12.82 -9.22
N ASN A 17 14.53 13.62 -8.28
CA ASN A 17 14.93 13.51 -6.89
C ASN A 17 14.11 12.39 -6.23
N ALA A 18 14.77 11.43 -5.60
CA ALA A 18 14.10 10.38 -4.83
C ALA A 18 13.20 11.01 -3.75
N TYR A 19 12.03 10.43 -3.53
CA TYR A 19 11.15 10.84 -2.44
C TYR A 19 11.89 10.68 -1.11
N HIS A 20 12.10 11.79 -0.40
CA HIS A 20 12.87 11.79 0.84
C HIS A 20 11.93 11.66 2.04
N VAL A 21 12.15 10.63 2.85
CA VAL A 21 11.52 10.48 4.16
C VAL A 21 12.53 10.91 5.22
N PRO A 22 12.29 12.01 5.96
CA PRO A 22 13.20 12.46 7.01
C PRO A 22 13.20 11.48 8.19
N ALA A 23 14.34 11.37 8.88
CA ALA A 23 14.42 10.63 10.14
C ALA A 23 13.62 11.37 11.22
N SER A 24 12.83 10.64 12.02
CA SER A 24 11.88 11.22 12.99
C SER A 24 12.10 10.72 14.42
N ASP A 25 13.30 10.24 14.75
CA ASP A 25 13.61 9.74 16.10
C ASP A 25 13.41 10.83 17.15
N ASN A 26 12.72 10.49 18.24
CA ASN A 26 12.36 11.40 19.33
C ASN A 26 11.47 12.60 18.90
N MET A 27 10.73 12.48 17.79
CA MET A 27 9.78 13.49 17.33
C MET A 27 8.33 13.00 17.43
N ILE A 28 7.39 13.94 17.54
CA ILE A 28 5.96 13.67 17.27
C ILE A 28 5.75 13.83 15.77
N LYS A 29 5.45 12.73 15.08
CA LYS A 29 5.30 12.69 13.63
C LYS A 29 3.87 13.06 13.23
N LEU A 30 3.71 14.15 12.46
CA LEU A 30 2.42 14.69 11.99
C LEU A 30 2.47 15.12 10.50
N ASP A 31 3.51 14.68 9.78
CA ASP A 31 3.84 15.10 8.41
C ASP A 31 3.39 14.07 7.35
N ALA A 32 2.86 12.92 7.77
CA ALA A 32 2.35 11.87 6.90
C ALA A 32 0.82 11.79 6.94
N MET A 33 0.21 11.35 5.83
CA MET A 33 -1.23 11.12 5.72
C MET A 33 -1.64 9.75 6.31
N GLU A 34 -1.17 9.47 7.53
CA GLU A 34 -1.46 8.23 8.26
C GLU A 34 -2.48 8.45 9.38
N SER A 35 -3.28 7.43 9.69
CA SER A 35 -4.19 7.49 10.84
C SER A 35 -3.37 7.39 12.15
N PRO A 36 -3.58 8.29 13.13
CA PRO A 36 -2.92 8.19 14.44
C PRO A 36 -3.59 7.17 15.37
N PHE A 37 -4.74 6.61 14.96
CA PHE A 37 -5.53 5.70 15.80
C PHE A 37 -5.12 4.24 15.56
N PRO A 38 -4.71 3.49 16.60
CA PRO A 38 -4.39 2.08 16.47
C PRO A 38 -5.65 1.23 16.25
N LEU A 39 -5.46 0.00 15.79
CA LEU A 39 -6.56 -0.98 15.75
C LEU A 39 -7.06 -1.26 17.18
N PRO A 40 -8.39 -1.37 17.38
CA PRO A 40 -8.96 -1.85 18.64
C PRO A 40 -8.45 -3.25 19.01
N ASP A 41 -8.14 -3.49 20.29
CA ASP A 41 -7.58 -4.76 20.78
C ASP A 41 -8.42 -5.98 20.41
N GLU A 42 -9.74 -5.82 20.40
CA GLU A 42 -10.72 -6.85 20.04
C GLU A 42 -10.61 -7.34 18.59
N LEU A 43 -10.05 -6.51 17.70
CA LEU A 43 -9.84 -6.83 16.28
C LEU A 43 -8.46 -7.43 16.01
N ILE A 44 -7.46 -7.16 16.86
CA ILE A 44 -6.07 -7.61 16.64
C ILE A 44 -6.02 -9.14 16.52
N GLY A 45 -6.70 -9.85 17.44
CA GLY A 45 -6.71 -11.32 17.43
C GLY A 45 -7.32 -11.90 16.15
N GLN A 46 -8.44 -11.34 15.69
CA GLN A 46 -9.11 -11.76 14.46
C GLN A 46 -8.24 -11.48 13.24
N TYR A 47 -7.64 -10.29 13.17
CA TYR A 47 -6.75 -9.88 12.09
C TYR A 47 -5.52 -10.80 11.97
N LEU A 48 -4.87 -11.12 13.09
CA LEU A 48 -3.72 -12.02 13.10
C LEU A 48 -4.10 -13.46 12.71
N ALA A 49 -5.30 -13.93 13.07
CA ALA A 49 -5.77 -15.25 12.67
C ALA A 49 -5.90 -15.35 11.14
N TYR A 50 -6.42 -14.33 10.46
CA TYR A 50 -6.49 -14.30 8.99
C TYR A 50 -5.10 -14.28 8.34
N LEU A 51 -4.15 -13.52 8.90
CA LEU A 51 -2.79 -13.49 8.37
C LEU A 51 -2.09 -14.85 8.53
N ALA A 52 -2.29 -15.52 9.66
CA ALA A 52 -1.69 -16.82 9.93
C ALA A 52 -2.20 -17.93 8.99
N ASP A 53 -3.44 -17.83 8.52
CA ASP A 53 -4.07 -18.81 7.60
C ASP A 53 -3.73 -18.55 6.12
N SER A 54 -3.10 -17.42 5.80
CA SER A 54 -2.82 -17.04 4.41
C SER A 54 -1.76 -17.94 3.74
N GLU A 55 -2.04 -18.40 2.52
CA GLU A 55 -1.10 -19.20 1.71
C GLU A 55 0.01 -18.33 1.08
N LEU A 56 0.96 -17.87 1.90
CA LEU A 56 2.05 -16.97 1.47
C LEU A 56 2.98 -17.54 0.38
N ASN A 57 2.97 -18.85 0.17
CA ASN A 57 3.74 -19.53 -0.87
C ASN A 57 3.02 -19.58 -2.23
N ARG A 58 1.84 -18.97 -2.35
CA ARG A 58 1.07 -18.86 -3.60
C ARG A 58 0.84 -17.40 -3.96
N TYR A 59 0.68 -17.15 -5.26
CA TYR A 59 0.17 -15.85 -5.69
C TYR A 59 -1.30 -15.71 -5.26
N PRO A 60 -1.71 -14.53 -4.75
CA PRO A 60 -3.11 -14.27 -4.44
C PRO A 60 -3.94 -14.21 -5.72
N ASN A 61 -5.28 -14.23 -5.57
CA ASN A 61 -6.18 -14.00 -6.68
C ASN A 61 -5.89 -12.62 -7.32
N PRO A 62 -5.47 -12.56 -8.60
CA PRO A 62 -5.07 -11.31 -9.25
C PRO A 62 -6.22 -10.33 -9.43
N SER A 63 -7.48 -10.81 -9.42
CA SER A 63 -8.67 -9.97 -9.56
C SER A 63 -9.26 -9.53 -8.22
N ALA A 64 -8.89 -10.17 -7.09
CA ALA A 64 -9.38 -9.85 -5.75
C ALA A 64 -10.92 -9.65 -5.66
N ILE A 65 -11.69 -10.51 -6.33
CA ILE A 65 -13.14 -10.34 -6.55
C ILE A 65 -13.91 -10.14 -5.23
N GLU A 66 -13.61 -10.94 -4.21
CA GLU A 66 -14.27 -10.84 -2.90
C GLU A 66 -14.00 -9.49 -2.23
N LEU A 67 -12.75 -9.01 -2.26
CA LEU A 67 -12.39 -7.70 -1.73
C LEU A 67 -13.14 -6.57 -2.46
N GLN A 68 -13.22 -6.64 -3.79
CA GLN A 68 -13.96 -5.65 -4.58
C GLN A 68 -15.44 -5.62 -4.18
N GLN A 69 -16.07 -6.79 -4.03
CA GLN A 69 -17.46 -6.89 -3.60
C GLN A 69 -17.67 -6.32 -2.20
N THR A 70 -16.83 -6.70 -1.23
CA THR A 70 -16.90 -6.18 0.14
C THR A 70 -16.77 -4.66 0.18
N LEU A 71 -15.83 -4.08 -0.58
CA LEU A 71 -15.66 -2.64 -0.66
C LEU A 71 -16.86 -1.94 -1.30
N ARG A 72 -17.46 -2.52 -2.33
CA ARG A 72 -18.66 -1.96 -2.97
C ARG A 72 -19.84 -1.92 -2.01
N GLU A 73 -20.06 -2.99 -1.25
CA GLU A 73 -21.12 -3.06 -0.26
C GLU A 73 -20.88 -2.04 0.87
N LEU A 74 -19.65 -2.00 1.39
CA LEU A 74 -19.26 -1.06 2.45
C LEU A 74 -19.42 0.41 2.03
N MET A 75 -19.07 0.73 0.79
CA MET A 75 -19.08 2.10 0.26
C MET A 75 -20.41 2.46 -0.43
N GLY A 76 -21.37 1.54 -0.50
CA GLY A 76 -22.67 1.76 -1.13
C GLY A 76 -22.61 2.00 -2.65
N ILE A 77 -21.69 1.34 -3.36
CA ILE A 77 -21.48 1.54 -4.79
C ILE A 77 -22.59 0.83 -5.60
N PRO A 78 -23.38 1.55 -6.43
CA PRO A 78 -24.43 0.96 -7.27
C PRO A 78 -23.90 -0.08 -8.26
N ASN A 79 -24.58 -1.23 -8.42
CA ASN A 79 -24.11 -2.39 -9.20
C ASN A 79 -23.86 -2.12 -10.70
N ASP A 80 -24.46 -1.07 -11.25
CA ASP A 80 -24.30 -0.62 -12.63
C ASP A 80 -22.98 0.15 -12.87
N LEU A 81 -22.29 0.58 -11.80
CA LEU A 81 -20.95 1.14 -11.88
C LEU A 81 -19.90 0.04 -11.91
N VAL A 82 -19.25 -0.10 -13.07
CA VAL A 82 -18.15 -1.02 -13.30
C VAL A 82 -16.83 -0.35 -12.91
N CYS A 83 -16.04 -1.02 -12.09
CA CYS A 83 -14.64 -0.66 -11.82
C CYS A 83 -13.79 -1.28 -12.92
N TYR A 84 -13.01 -0.46 -13.66
CA TYR A 84 -12.06 -0.92 -14.68
C TYR A 84 -10.69 -1.23 -14.06
#